data_AF-A0A9P5BAT7-F1
#
_entry.id   AF-A0A9P5BAT7-F1
#
_cell.length_a   1.000
_cell.length_b   1.000
_cell.length_c   1.000
_cell.angle_alpha   90.00
_cell.angle_beta   90.00
_cell.angle_gamma   90.00
#
_symmetry.space_group_name_H-M   'P 1'
#
loop_
_entity.id
_entity.type
_entity.pdbx_description
1 polymer ?
#
loop_
_entity_poly.entity_id
_entity_poly.type
_entity_poly.pdbx_seq_one_letter_code
_entity_poly.pdbx_strand_id
1 'polypeptide(L)'
;MTTVLALDEITCGDHLIAAKHVLGAMKMIEEAGELELLGLNHLVRYVLYNLMFGKRLSEWDIDLHLASTLMTPDSILPTLIMPKHIPKQ
;
A
#
# COMPACT_ATOMS: atom_id res chain seq x y z
N MET A 1 -10.29 0.01 8.43
CA MET A 1 -11.05 -1.23 8.73
C MET A 1 -10.64 -2.37 7.79
N THR A 2 -10.62 -2.15 6.48
CA THR A 2 -10.24 -3.12 5.45
C THR A 2 -8.87 -3.79 5.64
N THR A 3 -7.83 -3.05 6.06
CA THR A 3 -6.49 -3.62 6.30
C THR A 3 -6.44 -4.59 7.49
N VAL A 4 -7.27 -4.39 8.51
CA VAL A 4 -7.36 -5.29 9.67
C VAL A 4 -8.06 -6.59 9.25
N LEU A 5 -9.13 -6.50 8.45
CA LEU A 5 -9.80 -7.67 7.90
C LEU A 5 -8.85 -8.48 7.00
N ALA A 6 -8.04 -7.82 6.17
CA ALA A 6 -7.04 -8.53 5.35
C ALA A 6 -6.05 -9.36 6.19
N LEU A 7 -5.62 -8.86 7.36
CA LEU A 7 -4.71 -9.59 8.25
C LEU A 7 -5.39 -10.78 8.95
N ASP A 8 -6.65 -10.63 9.32
CA ASP A 8 -7.45 -11.73 9.90
C ASP A 8 -7.61 -12.87 8.88
N GLU A 9 -7.95 -12.53 7.64
CA GLU A 9 -8.12 -13.51 6.57
C GLU A 9 -6.82 -14.21 6.19
N ILE A 10 -5.68 -13.50 6.19
CA ILE A 10 -4.35 -14.14 6.07
C ILE A 10 -4.14 -15.16 7.19
N THR A 11 -4.51 -14.81 8.43
CA THR A 11 -4.35 -15.68 9.60
C THR A 11 -5.23 -16.92 9.50
N CYS A 12 -6.43 -16.77 8.92
CA CYS A 12 -7.36 -17.86 8.59
C CYS A 12 -6.97 -18.66 7.33
N GLY A 13 -6.01 -18.17 6.54
CA GLY A 13 -5.53 -18.80 5.31
C GLY A 13 -6.29 -18.43 4.04
N ASP A 14 -7.29 -17.55 4.10
CA ASP A 14 -8.07 -17.09 2.95
C ASP A 14 -7.42 -15.88 2.27
N HIS A 15 -6.41 -16.18 1.43
CA HIS A 15 -5.62 -15.16 0.75
C HIS A 15 -6.41 -14.43 -0.35
N LEU A 16 -7.47 -15.05 -0.91
CA LEU A 16 -8.32 -14.41 -1.91
C LEU A 16 -9.23 -13.36 -1.28
N ILE A 17 -9.85 -13.66 -0.13
CA ILE A 17 -10.65 -12.68 0.60
C ILE A 17 -9.76 -11.58 1.19
N ALA A 18 -8.57 -11.93 1.69
CA ALA A 18 -7.58 -10.94 2.10
C ALA A 18 -7.24 -9.97 0.95
N ALA A 19 -6.99 -10.48 -0.26
CA ALA A 19 -6.72 -9.67 -1.44
C ALA A 19 -7.89 -8.71 -1.77
N LYS A 20 -9.14 -9.19 -1.69
CA LYS A 20 -10.33 -8.34 -1.90
C LYS A 20 -10.45 -7.22 -0.88
N HIS A 21 -10.13 -7.47 0.38
CA HIS A 21 -10.10 -6.44 1.41
C HIS A 21 -9.04 -5.36 1.11
N VAL A 22 -7.84 -5.76 0.67
CA VAL A 22 -6.79 -4.82 0.26
C VAL A 22 -7.22 -4.02 -0.98
N LEU A 23 -7.84 -4.67 -1.97
CA LEU A 23 -8.39 -4.00 -3.15
C LEU A 23 -9.44 -2.96 -2.77
N GLY A 24 -10.33 -3.28 -1.82
CA GLY A 24 -11.30 -2.32 -1.29
C GLY A 24 -10.62 -1.10 -0.65
N ALA A 25 -9.53 -1.30 0.09
CA ALA A 25 -8.74 -0.20 0.64
C ALA A 25 -8.11 0.67 -0.46
N MET A 26 -7.56 0.05 -1.50
CA MET A 26 -6.97 0.75 -2.65
C MET A 26 -7.99 1.61 -3.39
N LYS A 27 -9.20 1.07 -3.65
CA LYS A 27 -10.29 1.83 -4.28
C LYS A 27 -10.71 3.04 -3.47
N MET A 28 -10.78 2.92 -2.14
CA MET A 28 -11.09 4.07 -1.27
C MET A 28 -10.02 5.16 -1.37
N ILE A 29 -8.74 4.78 -1.47
CA ILE A 29 -7.63 5.73 -1.63
C ILE A 29 -7.71 6.40 -3.01
N GLU A 30 -7.98 5.63 -4.05
CA GLU A 30 -8.15 6.13 -5.41
C GLU A 30 -9.33 7.11 -5.52
N GLU A 31 -10.48 6.76 -4.94
CA GLU A 31 -11.68 7.61 -4.90
C GLU A 31 -11.43 8.92 -4.12
N ALA A 32 -10.58 8.88 -3.10
CA ALA A 32 -10.15 10.07 -2.36
C ALA A 32 -9.09 10.90 -3.07
N GLY A 33 -8.49 10.39 -4.15
CA GLY A 33 -7.39 11.00 -4.89
C GLY A 33 -6.02 10.78 -4.25
N GLU A 34 -5.89 10.97 -2.94
CA GLU A 34 -4.65 10.73 -2.19
C GLU A 34 -4.90 10.15 -0.80
N LEU A 35 -3.87 9.48 -0.26
CA LEU A 35 -3.91 8.84 1.06
C LEU A 35 -4.01 9.91 2.18
N GLU A 36 -3.32 11.02 1.99
CA GLU A 36 -3.26 12.19 2.87
C GLU A 36 -4.62 12.87 3.02
N LEU A 37 -5.46 12.84 1.97
CA LEU A 37 -6.81 13.39 1.99
C LEU A 37 -7.77 12.57 2.86
N LEU A 38 -7.45 11.29 3.10
CA LEU A 38 -8.14 10.43 4.07
C LEU A 38 -7.58 10.58 5.50
N GLY A 39 -6.64 11.50 5.73
CA GLY A 39 -5.93 11.64 7.00
C GLY A 39 -5.05 10.42 7.33
N LEU A 40 -4.74 9.58 6.33
CA LEU A 40 -3.90 8.41 6.49
C LEU A 40 -2.44 8.80 6.26
N ASN A 41 -1.53 8.14 6.97
CA ASN A 41 -0.11 8.46 6.94
C ASN A 41 0.70 7.38 6.20
N HIS A 42 2.01 7.61 6.10
CA HIS A 42 2.95 6.70 5.45
C HIS A 42 2.96 5.27 6.05
N LEU A 43 2.55 5.08 7.32
CA LEU A 43 2.45 3.74 7.91
C LEU A 43 1.37 2.92 7.20
N VAL A 44 0.22 3.51 6.86
CA VAL A 44 -0.86 2.81 6.15
C VAL A 44 -0.40 2.43 4.75
N ARG A 45 0.33 3.32 4.07
CA ARG A 45 0.95 3.03 2.78
C ARG A 45 1.96 1.87 2.88
N TYR A 46 2.81 1.87 3.90
CA TYR A 46 3.75 0.78 4.17
C TYR A 46 3.04 -0.56 4.43
N VAL A 47 1.95 -0.54 5.21
CA VAL A 47 1.14 -1.75 5.48
C VAL A 47 0.52 -2.29 4.20
N LEU A 48 -0.11 -1.44 3.39
CA LEU A 48 -0.72 -1.84 2.11
C LEU A 48 0.32 -2.41 1.14
N TYR A 49 1.49 -1.79 1.05
CA TYR A 49 2.60 -2.31 0.26
C TYR A 49 3.04 -3.70 0.71
N ASN A 50 3.23 -3.90 2.02
CA ASN A 50 3.60 -5.20 2.56
C ASN A 50 2.52 -6.26 2.34
N LEU A 51 1.25 -5.89 2.41
CA LEU A 51 0.14 -6.80 2.10
C LEU A 51 0.17 -7.21 0.64
N MET A 52 0.31 -6.26 -0.29
CA MET A 52 0.34 -6.54 -1.73
C MET A 52 1.57 -7.38 -2.13
N PHE A 53 2.77 -6.93 -1.76
CA PHE A 53 4.02 -7.51 -2.27
C PHE A 53 4.69 -8.45 -1.25
N GLY A 54 4.81 -8.03 0.00
CA GLY A 54 5.46 -8.84 1.05
C GLY A 54 4.69 -10.12 1.40
N LYS A 55 3.36 -10.06 1.37
CA LYS A 55 2.45 -11.21 1.53
C LYS A 55 1.94 -11.75 0.19
N ARG A 56 2.42 -11.20 -0.92
CA ARG A 56 2.11 -11.62 -2.30
C ARG A 56 0.61 -11.63 -2.61
N LEU A 57 -0.22 -10.85 -1.90
CA LEU A 57 -1.67 -10.83 -2.13
C LEU A 57 -2.03 -10.36 -3.55
N SER A 58 -1.18 -9.56 -4.19
CA SER A 58 -1.36 -9.15 -5.59
C SER A 58 -1.36 -10.32 -6.58
N GLU A 59 -0.87 -11.49 -6.20
CA GLU A 59 -0.88 -12.68 -7.07
C GLU A 59 -2.20 -13.46 -6.99
N TRP A 60 -3.01 -13.18 -5.97
CA TRP A 60 -4.26 -13.90 -5.70
C TRP A 60 -5.47 -13.23 -6.36
N ASP A 61 -5.35 -11.98 -6.78
CA ASP A 61 -6.43 -11.21 -7.39
C ASP A 61 -5.88 -10.28 -8.48
N ILE A 62 -6.44 -10.39 -9.70
CA ILE A 62 -5.94 -9.66 -10.87
C ILE A 62 -6.24 -8.15 -10.79
N ASP A 63 -7.34 -7.75 -10.15
CA ASP A 63 -7.68 -6.34 -9.99
C ASP A 63 -6.74 -5.71 -8.96
N LEU A 64 -6.40 -6.44 -7.91
CA LEU A 64 -5.38 -6.02 -6.96
C LEU A 64 -3.99 -5.96 -7.62
N HIS A 65 -3.65 -6.90 -8.51
CA HIS A 65 -2.42 -6.84 -9.28
C HIS A 65 -2.33 -5.54 -10.08
N LEU A 66 -3.39 -5.18 -10.79
CA LEU A 66 -3.46 -3.94 -11.57
C LEU A 66 -3.38 -2.71 -10.65
N ALA A 67 -4.14 -2.68 -9.55
CA ALA A 67 -4.12 -1.59 -8.58
C ALA A 67 -2.74 -1.40 -7.91
N SER A 68 -1.96 -2.48 -7.75
CA SER A 68 -0.63 -2.43 -7.14
C SER A 68 0.36 -1.57 -7.92
N THR A 69 0.15 -1.39 -9.23
CA THR A 69 0.98 -0.53 -10.10
C THR A 69 0.89 0.95 -9.72
N LEU A 70 -0.16 1.35 -9.00
CA LEU A 70 -0.35 2.70 -8.48
C LEU A 70 0.45 2.94 -7.19
N MET A 71 0.97 1.88 -6.54
CA MET A 71 1.86 1.99 -5.38
C MET A 71 3.32 1.89 -5.81
N THR A 72 3.97 3.04 -6.00
CA THR A 72 5.42 3.08 -6.27
C THR A 72 6.22 2.94 -4.96
N PRO A 73 7.35 2.19 -4.95
CA PRO A 73 8.23 2.09 -3.78
C PRO A 73 8.77 3.46 -3.31
N ASP A 74 8.93 4.40 -4.24
CA ASP A 74 9.40 5.77 -3.96
C ASP A 74 8.44 6.57 -3.07
N SER A 75 7.18 6.14 -2.95
CA SER A 75 6.18 6.74 -2.07
C SER A 75 6.28 6.28 -0.60
N ILE A 76 7.14 5.28 -0.32
CA ILE A 76 7.30 4.62 0.99
C ILE A 76 8.60 5.03 1.68
N LEU A 77 9.65 5.31 0.90
CA LEU A 77 10.83 5.96 1.43
C LEU A 77 10.48 7.44 1.69
N PRO A 78 10.56 7.94 2.94
CA PRO A 78 10.78 9.37 3.10
C PRO A 78 12.04 9.64 2.32
N THR A 79 12.02 10.65 1.44
CA THR A 79 13.21 11.16 0.78
C THR A 79 14.30 11.29 1.83
N LEU A 80 15.19 10.30 1.89
CA LEU A 80 16.45 10.40 2.58
C LEU A 80 17.09 11.59 1.88
N ILE A 81 17.07 12.72 2.56
CA ILE A 81 17.70 13.95 2.15
C ILE A 81 19.17 13.57 1.98
N MET A 82 19.56 13.13 0.78
CA MET A 82 20.93 13.19 0.35
C MET A 82 21.27 14.68 0.49
N PRO A 83 22.21 15.07 1.37
CA PRO A 83 22.58 16.46 1.50
C PRO A 83 22.99 16.93 0.11
N LYS A 84 22.23 17.89 -0.44
CA LYS A 84 22.63 18.60 -1.66
C LYS A 84 24.05 19.06 -1.39
N HIS A 85 24.99 18.58 -2.19
CA HIS A 85 26.37 19.02 -2.13
C HIS A 85 26.33 20.52 -2.45
N ILE A 86 26.40 21.36 -1.40
CA ILE A 86 26.55 22.81 -1.54
C ILE A 86 27.99 22.99 -2.03
N PRO A 87 28.23 23.44 -3.27
CA PRO A 87 29.57 23.83 -3.65
C PRO A 87 29.90 25.08 -2.82
N LYS A 88 30.92 24.95 -1.97
CA LYS A 88 31.50 26.11 -1.29
C LYS A 88 32.06 27.04 -2.38
N GLN A 89 31.58 28.28 -2.36
CA GLN A 89 32.23 29.39 -3.07
C GLN A 89 33.60 29.68 -2.45
#